data_AF-A0A368TDU6-F1
#
_entry.id   AF-A0A368TDU6-F1
#
_cell.length_a   1.000
_cell.length_b   1.000
_cell.length_c   1.000
_cell.angle_alpha   90.00
_cell.angle_beta   90.00
_cell.angle_gamma   90.00
#
_symmetry.space_group_name_H-M   'P 1'
#
loop_
_entity.id
_entity.type
_entity.pdbx_description
1 polymer ?
#
loop_
_entity_poly.entity_id
_entity_poly.type
_entity_poly.pdbx_seq_one_letter_code
_entity_poly.pdbx_strand_id
1 'polypeptide(L)'
;MAARICREERRCNSEVLETVIEIAVGLVRQSVDQMRRLGALFVVGDEEEVLNKSRPLILDPVANYPKDVKDIRDANIQGTLKELAKLDGAFVISSDGYVLSAARHIESRNVDLPLGFGSRHMAAASISKETDAVAVVVSESENVVRVFNDGELVGEIMSGVWDLKKIKPHIKGDYEKIVNKDLNLTMIVKTN
;
A
#
# COMPACT_ATOMS: atom_id res chain seq x y z
N MET A 1 5.95 -0.97 -13.05
CA MET A 1 6.60 -1.28 -11.75
C MET A 1 5.87 -2.41 -11.00
N ALA A 2 4.54 -2.36 -10.95
CA ALA A 2 3.72 -3.32 -10.22
C ALA A 2 3.82 -4.77 -10.72
N ALA A 3 3.96 -4.99 -12.04
CA ALA A 3 4.04 -6.32 -12.65
C ALA A 3 5.21 -7.20 -12.15
N ARG A 4 6.25 -6.59 -11.58
CA ARG A 4 7.36 -7.34 -10.94
C ARG A 4 7.09 -7.67 -9.48
N ILE A 5 6.28 -6.86 -8.79
CA ILE A 5 5.97 -6.99 -7.36
C ILE A 5 4.85 -8.01 -7.15
N CYS A 6 3.83 -7.94 -7.99
CA CYS A 6 2.82 -8.97 -8.10
C CYS A 6 3.09 -9.70 -9.41
N ARG A 7 3.77 -10.85 -9.34
CA ARG A 7 3.81 -11.78 -10.48
C ARG A 7 2.38 -12.13 -10.89
N GLU A 8 2.19 -12.43 -12.18
CA GLU A 8 0.91 -12.70 -12.86
C GLU A 8 -0.02 -13.75 -12.22
N GLU A 9 0.36 -14.35 -11.09
CA GLU A 9 -0.39 -15.42 -10.43
C GLU A 9 -1.60 -14.94 -9.59
N ARG A 10 -1.91 -13.63 -9.51
CA ARG A 10 -3.13 -13.13 -8.84
C ARG A 10 -3.84 -11.98 -9.57
N ARG A 11 -5.17 -11.94 -9.41
CA ARG A 11 -6.17 -11.10 -10.11
C ARG A 11 -6.10 -9.58 -9.80
N CYS A 12 -4.95 -9.05 -9.39
CA CYS A 12 -4.79 -7.61 -9.16
C CYS A 12 -4.39 -6.91 -10.46
N ASN A 13 -5.17 -5.94 -10.91
CA ASN A 13 -4.85 -5.15 -12.10
C ASN A 13 -3.54 -4.39 -11.88
N SER A 14 -2.53 -4.68 -12.69
CA SER A 14 -1.20 -4.10 -12.55
C SER A 14 -1.19 -2.58 -12.69
N GLU A 15 -2.05 -2.02 -13.54
CA GLU A 15 -2.19 -0.56 -13.69
C GLU A 15 -2.67 0.07 -12.39
N VAL A 16 -3.73 -0.49 -11.79
CA VAL A 16 -4.31 0.02 -10.53
C VAL A 16 -3.31 -0.08 -9.39
N LEU A 17 -2.62 -1.22 -9.25
CA LEU A 17 -1.60 -1.38 -8.22
C LEU A 17 -0.43 -0.41 -8.43
N GLU A 18 -0.02 -0.16 -9.66
CA GLU A 18 1.01 0.83 -9.99
C GLU A 18 0.57 2.24 -9.59
N THR A 19 -0.66 2.65 -9.93
CA THR A 19 -1.20 3.95 -9.51
C THR A 19 -1.27 4.07 -7.98
N VAL A 20 -1.68 3.02 -7.26
CA VAL A 20 -1.70 3.02 -5.79
C VAL A 20 -0.29 3.16 -5.21
N ILE A 21 0.70 2.46 -5.78
CA ILE A 21 2.10 2.57 -5.37
C ILE A 21 2.63 3.99 -5.63
N GLU A 22 2.30 4.60 -6.77
CA GLU A 22 2.69 5.98 -7.08
C GLU A 22 2.09 6.98 -6.08
N ILE A 23 0.81 6.83 -5.73
CA ILE A 23 0.15 7.64 -4.69
C ILE A 23 0.86 7.44 -3.33
N ALA A 24 1.19 6.20 -2.98
CA ALA A 24 1.90 5.86 -1.74
C ALA A 24 3.31 6.48 -1.68
N VAL A 25 4.05 6.45 -2.79
CA VAL A 25 5.36 7.11 -2.91
C VAL A 25 5.20 8.63 -2.80
N GLY A 26 4.15 9.19 -3.40
CA GLY A 26 3.81 10.61 -3.26
C GLY A 26 3.54 11.01 -1.81
N LEU A 27 2.85 10.16 -1.05
CA LEU A 27 2.63 10.34 0.39
C LEU A 27 3.95 10.32 1.17
N VAL A 28 4.85 9.38 0.89
CA VAL A 28 6.19 9.34 1.50
C VAL A 28 6.95 10.63 1.25
N ARG A 29 6.99 11.10 -0.01
CA ARG A 29 7.68 12.36 -0.37
C ARG A 29 7.09 13.55 0.36
N GLN A 30 5.76 13.66 0.38
CA GLN A 30 5.08 14.72 1.13
C GLN A 30 5.38 14.65 2.64
N SER A 31 5.45 13.45 3.22
CA SER A 31 5.80 13.23 4.62
C SER A 31 7.19 13.82 4.92
N VAL A 32 8.17 13.54 4.07
CA VAL A 32 9.54 14.04 4.17
C VAL A 32 9.59 15.56 3.97
N ASP A 33 9.00 16.07 2.89
CA ASP A 33 9.04 17.50 2.53
C ASP A 33 8.35 18.38 3.58
N GLN A 34 7.24 17.90 4.16
CA GLN A 34 6.48 18.64 5.17
C GLN A 34 6.99 18.38 6.61
N MET A 35 8.01 17.54 6.80
CA MET A 35 8.48 17.07 8.11
C MET A 35 7.36 16.51 8.99
N ARG A 36 6.40 15.84 8.34
CA ARG A 36 5.26 15.21 9.00
C ARG A 36 5.44 13.71 8.98
N ARG A 37 4.69 13.07 9.87
CA ARG A 37 4.55 11.64 9.94
C ARG A 37 3.22 11.27 9.29
N LEU A 38 3.26 10.81 8.04
CA LEU A 38 2.10 10.31 7.31
C LEU A 38 2.27 8.81 7.09
N GLY A 39 1.24 8.06 7.48
CA GLY A 39 1.14 6.64 7.20
C GLY A 39 -0.23 6.32 6.64
N ALA A 40 -0.29 5.33 5.76
CA ALA A 40 -1.52 4.93 5.07
C ALA A 40 -1.47 3.45 4.74
N LEU A 41 -2.63 2.82 4.67
CA LEU A 41 -2.79 1.45 4.17
C LEU A 41 -3.79 1.49 3.02
N PHE A 42 -3.40 1.00 1.87
CA PHE A 42 -4.28 0.77 0.73
C PHE A 42 -4.46 -0.73 0.55
N VAL A 43 -5.69 -1.18 0.37
CA VAL A 43 -6.00 -2.58 0.05
C VAL A 43 -6.69 -2.59 -1.31
N VAL A 44 -6.15 -3.35 -2.24
CA VAL A 44 -6.51 -3.34 -3.66
C VAL A 44 -7.09 -4.69 -4.07
N GLY A 45 -8.32 -4.68 -4.55
CA GLY A 45 -9.05 -5.86 -5.01
C GLY A 45 -9.75 -6.64 -3.89
N ASP A 46 -10.42 -7.73 -4.29
CA ASP A 46 -11.28 -8.58 -3.45
C ASP A 46 -12.22 -7.78 -2.54
N GLU A 47 -12.93 -6.83 -3.16
CA GLU A 47 -13.53 -5.69 -2.50
C GLU A 47 -14.60 -6.09 -1.49
N GLU A 48 -15.40 -7.09 -1.85
CA GLU A 48 -16.46 -7.62 -1.00
C GLU A 48 -15.89 -8.25 0.27
N GLU A 49 -14.90 -9.14 0.15
CA GLU A 49 -14.27 -9.77 1.31
C GLU A 49 -13.49 -8.77 2.17
N VAL A 50 -12.79 -7.81 1.55
CA VAL A 50 -12.11 -6.75 2.28
C VAL A 50 -13.10 -5.90 3.07
N LEU A 51 -14.25 -5.57 2.47
CA LEU A 51 -15.32 -4.82 3.15
C LEU A 51 -16.03 -5.65 4.24
N ASN A 52 -16.13 -6.96 4.09
CA ASN A 52 -16.69 -7.84 5.12
C ASN A 52 -15.73 -8.03 6.30
N LYS A 53 -14.41 -8.02 6.05
CA LYS A 53 -13.35 -8.24 7.05
C LYS A 53 -12.79 -6.97 7.69
N SER A 54 -13.39 -5.81 7.41
CA SER A 54 -13.04 -4.57 8.10
C SER A 54 -14.29 -3.83 8.58
N ARG A 55 -14.09 -2.74 9.31
CA ARG A 55 -15.19 -1.87 9.78
C ARG A 55 -14.81 -0.40 9.67
N PRO A 56 -15.76 0.51 9.41
CA PRO A 56 -15.45 1.94 9.41
C PRO A 56 -15.03 2.40 10.82
N LEU A 57 -13.99 3.23 10.91
CA LEU A 57 -13.56 3.89 12.15
C LEU A 57 -14.43 5.11 12.47
N ILE A 58 -14.84 5.81 11.42
CA ILE A 58 -15.69 7.00 11.43
C ILE A 58 -16.74 6.86 10.32
N LEU A 59 -17.64 7.84 10.17
CA LEU A 59 -18.48 7.88 8.97
C LEU A 59 -17.60 7.86 7.72
N ASP A 60 -17.91 6.94 6.81
CA ASP A 60 -17.11 6.74 5.61
C ASP A 60 -17.13 8.03 4.76
N PRO A 61 -15.96 8.68 4.56
CA PRO A 61 -15.91 9.97 3.89
C PRO A 61 -16.14 9.88 2.38
N VAL A 62 -16.16 8.67 1.79
CA VAL A 62 -16.33 8.48 0.33
C VAL A 62 -17.59 7.69 -0.04
N ALA A 63 -18.31 7.10 0.92
CA ALA A 63 -19.44 6.20 0.66
C ALA A 63 -20.57 6.82 -0.18
N ASN A 64 -20.89 8.10 0.03
CA ASN A 64 -22.03 8.77 -0.61
C ASN A 64 -21.69 9.49 -1.91
N TYR A 65 -20.49 9.28 -2.45
CA TYR A 65 -20.07 9.88 -3.71
C TYR A 65 -20.23 8.88 -4.87
N PRO A 66 -20.67 9.35 -6.06
CA PRO A 66 -20.72 8.55 -7.28
C PRO A 66 -19.39 7.85 -7.60
N LYS A 67 -19.44 6.68 -8.26
CA LYS A 67 -18.23 5.89 -8.54
C LYS A 67 -17.27 6.62 -9.48
N ASP A 68 -17.79 7.25 -10.51
CA ASP A 68 -17.05 7.99 -11.54
C ASP A 68 -16.15 9.11 -10.97
N VAL A 69 -16.57 9.74 -9.87
CA VAL A 69 -15.75 10.77 -9.21
C VAL A 69 -14.72 10.19 -8.23
N LYS A 70 -14.55 8.87 -8.16
CA LYS A 70 -13.64 8.20 -7.18
C LYS A 70 -12.49 7.46 -7.86
N ASP A 71 -12.21 7.74 -9.12
CA ASP A 71 -11.11 7.11 -9.86
C ASP A 71 -9.76 7.62 -9.32
N ILE A 72 -8.87 6.70 -8.94
CA ILE A 72 -7.53 7.02 -8.43
C ILE A 72 -6.61 7.63 -9.50
N ARG A 73 -6.98 7.54 -10.77
CA ARG A 73 -6.28 8.18 -11.90
C ARG A 73 -6.58 9.68 -11.98
N ASP A 74 -7.65 10.15 -11.32
CA ASP A 74 -7.97 11.58 -11.24
C ASP A 74 -7.07 12.27 -10.19
N ALA A 75 -6.36 13.33 -10.61
CA ALA A 75 -5.46 14.08 -9.74
C ALA A 75 -6.16 14.72 -8.52
N ASN A 76 -7.43 15.10 -8.64
CA ASN A 76 -8.22 15.62 -7.52
C ASN A 76 -8.42 14.54 -6.47
N ILE A 77 -8.71 13.30 -6.89
CA ILE A 77 -8.88 12.16 -5.99
C ILE A 77 -7.58 11.75 -5.35
N GLN A 78 -6.47 11.79 -6.08
CA GLN A 78 -5.15 11.61 -5.47
C GLN A 78 -4.87 12.68 -4.39
N GLY A 79 -5.29 13.94 -4.63
CA GLY A 79 -5.24 15.00 -3.63
C GLY A 79 -6.11 14.71 -2.41
N THR A 80 -7.35 14.26 -2.62
CA THR A 80 -8.28 13.88 -1.55
C THR A 80 -7.74 12.71 -0.72
N LEU A 81 -7.19 11.67 -1.35
CA LEU A 81 -6.59 10.53 -0.66
C LEU A 81 -5.43 10.96 0.24
N LYS A 82 -4.61 11.91 -0.21
CA LYS A 82 -3.52 12.48 0.61
C LYS A 82 -4.03 13.19 1.86
N GLU A 83 -5.14 13.91 1.74
CA GLU A 83 -5.76 14.57 2.88
C GLU A 83 -6.43 13.57 3.83
N LEU A 84 -7.15 12.58 3.29
CA LEU A 84 -7.79 11.52 4.06
C LEU A 84 -6.81 10.59 4.76
N ALA A 85 -5.57 10.45 4.26
CA ALA A 85 -4.53 9.63 4.90
C ALA A 85 -4.19 10.10 6.33
N LYS A 86 -4.62 11.31 6.71
CA LYS A 86 -4.50 11.85 8.08
C LYS A 86 -5.49 11.23 9.08
N LEU A 87 -6.54 10.54 8.61
CA LEU A 87 -7.64 10.01 9.43
C LEU A 87 -7.39 8.60 9.98
N ASP A 88 -6.21 8.04 9.77
CA ASP A 88 -5.84 6.65 10.09
C ASP A 88 -6.73 5.59 9.38
N GLY A 89 -6.39 4.32 9.56
CA GLY A 89 -7.08 3.20 8.91
C GLY A 89 -6.64 2.95 7.47
N ALA A 90 -7.45 2.17 6.76
CA ALA A 90 -7.21 1.72 5.41
C ALA A 90 -8.14 2.37 4.39
N PHE A 91 -7.63 2.51 3.17
CA PHE A 91 -8.39 2.73 1.95
C PHE A 91 -8.68 1.38 1.30
N VAL A 92 -9.91 1.19 0.84
CA VAL A 92 -10.30 0.04 0.02
C VAL A 92 -10.45 0.52 -1.42
N ILE A 93 -9.63 -0.02 -2.31
CA ILE A 93 -9.56 0.33 -3.72
C ILE A 93 -10.03 -0.87 -4.53
N SER A 94 -10.97 -0.64 -5.45
CA SER A 94 -11.43 -1.69 -6.33
C SER A 94 -10.39 -2.07 -7.38
N SER A 95 -10.54 -3.27 -7.93
CA SER A 95 -9.70 -3.87 -8.96
C SER A 95 -9.69 -3.07 -10.27
N ASP A 96 -10.71 -2.23 -10.49
CA ASP A 96 -10.82 -1.30 -11.61
C ASP A 96 -10.37 0.14 -11.29
N GLY A 97 -9.93 0.40 -10.05
CA GLY A 97 -9.24 1.64 -9.67
C GLY A 97 -10.10 2.71 -9.02
N TYR A 98 -11.19 2.35 -8.34
CA TYR A 98 -12.04 3.30 -7.64
C TYR A 98 -11.92 3.18 -6.12
N VAL A 99 -11.90 4.30 -5.44
CA VAL A 99 -11.93 4.34 -3.97
C VAL A 99 -13.34 3.95 -3.51
N LEU A 100 -13.46 2.83 -2.79
CA LEU A 100 -14.73 2.35 -2.28
C LEU A 100 -15.01 2.83 -0.87
N SER A 101 -13.97 2.88 -0.04
CA SER A 101 -14.07 3.25 1.38
C SER A 101 -12.74 3.79 1.88
N ALA A 102 -12.78 4.62 2.91
CA ALA A 102 -11.61 5.12 3.63
C ALA A 102 -11.85 5.07 5.15
N ALA A 103 -10.78 5.26 5.92
CA ALA A 103 -10.80 5.16 7.39
C ALA A 103 -11.34 3.81 7.88
N ARG A 104 -10.91 2.71 7.24
CA ARG A 104 -11.32 1.34 7.58
C ARG A 104 -10.36 0.72 8.58
N HIS A 105 -10.90 0.15 9.66
CA HIS A 105 -10.16 -0.70 10.58
C HIS A 105 -10.17 -2.14 10.10
N ILE A 106 -9.00 -2.68 9.81
CA ILE A 106 -8.78 -4.09 9.49
C ILE A 106 -8.34 -4.80 10.76
N GLU A 107 -9.06 -5.84 11.15
CA GLU A 107 -8.66 -6.67 12.27
C GLU A 107 -7.47 -7.55 11.87
N SER A 108 -6.33 -7.38 12.53
CA SER A 108 -5.16 -8.22 12.31
C SER A 108 -5.25 -9.51 13.11
N ARG A 109 -5.15 -10.65 12.44
CA ARG A 109 -5.03 -11.98 13.06
C ARG A 109 -3.59 -12.48 12.96
N ASN A 110 -3.30 -13.65 13.55
CA ASN A 110 -1.95 -14.22 13.66
C ASN A 110 -1.21 -14.28 12.30
N VAL A 111 -0.35 -13.29 12.05
CA VAL A 111 0.56 -13.23 10.90
C VAL A 111 2.01 -13.22 11.38
N ASP A 112 2.86 -13.93 10.65
CA ASP A 112 4.28 -14.09 10.95
C ASP A 112 5.11 -12.98 10.29
N LEU A 113 5.14 -11.82 10.95
CA LEU A 113 5.93 -10.67 10.54
C LEU A 113 7.20 -10.48 11.38
N PRO A 114 8.30 -9.99 10.79
CA PRO A 114 9.49 -9.61 11.54
C PRO A 114 9.20 -8.59 12.64
N LEU A 115 10.01 -8.61 13.69
CA LEU A 115 9.99 -7.57 14.72
C LEU A 115 10.26 -6.18 14.12
N GLY A 116 9.61 -5.16 14.67
CA GLY A 116 9.71 -3.77 14.21
C GLY A 116 8.55 -3.29 13.34
N PHE A 117 7.67 -4.20 12.91
CA PHE A 117 6.44 -3.87 12.21
C PHE A 117 5.27 -3.60 13.17
N GLY A 118 4.61 -2.46 12.99
CA GLY A 118 3.46 -2.02 13.79
C GLY A 118 2.10 -2.53 13.29
N SER A 119 1.02 -2.07 13.93
CA SER A 119 -0.37 -2.49 13.66
C SER A 119 -0.78 -2.42 12.19
N ARG A 120 -0.36 -1.38 11.46
CA ARG A 120 -0.69 -1.21 10.03
C ARG A 120 -0.05 -2.29 9.14
N HIS A 121 1.16 -2.71 9.46
CA HIS A 121 1.83 -3.81 8.75
C HIS A 121 1.15 -5.15 9.08
N MET A 122 0.78 -5.36 10.35
CA MET A 122 0.01 -6.53 10.77
C MET A 122 -1.34 -6.62 10.05
N ALA A 123 -2.04 -5.50 9.93
CA ALA A 123 -3.29 -5.40 9.18
C ALA A 123 -3.09 -5.73 7.69
N ALA A 124 -2.05 -5.17 7.06
CA ALA A 124 -1.74 -5.42 5.66
C ALA A 124 -1.42 -6.89 5.37
N ALA A 125 -0.59 -7.52 6.21
CA ALA A 125 -0.29 -8.94 6.08
C ALA A 125 -1.53 -9.80 6.38
N SER A 126 -2.34 -9.44 7.37
CA SER A 126 -3.53 -10.22 7.70
C SER A 126 -4.56 -10.17 6.57
N ILE A 127 -4.88 -8.99 6.05
CA ILE A 127 -5.90 -8.86 5.01
C ILE A 127 -5.45 -9.51 3.71
N SER A 128 -4.20 -9.31 3.28
CA SER A 128 -3.68 -9.93 2.06
C SER A 128 -3.48 -11.45 2.14
N LYS A 129 -3.52 -12.02 3.35
CA LYS A 129 -3.53 -13.48 3.57
C LYS A 129 -4.94 -14.06 3.59
N GLU A 130 -5.90 -13.29 4.10
CA GLU A 130 -7.29 -13.75 4.28
C GLU A 130 -8.18 -13.46 3.06
N THR A 131 -7.67 -12.73 2.08
CA THR A 131 -8.37 -12.30 0.86
C THR A 131 -7.43 -12.41 -0.34
N ASP A 132 -7.97 -12.32 -1.55
CA ASP A 132 -7.18 -12.23 -2.79
C ASP A 132 -6.62 -10.81 -3.04
N ALA A 133 -6.77 -9.89 -2.07
CA ALA A 133 -6.34 -8.51 -2.20
C ALA A 133 -4.83 -8.31 -1.97
N VAL A 134 -4.29 -7.26 -2.58
CA VAL A 134 -2.92 -6.79 -2.35
C VAL A 134 -2.95 -5.58 -1.41
N ALA A 135 -2.06 -5.55 -0.41
CA ALA A 135 -2.00 -4.46 0.55
C ALA A 135 -0.72 -3.63 0.40
N VAL A 136 -0.87 -2.31 0.30
CA VAL A 136 0.23 -1.34 0.17
C VAL A 136 0.28 -0.44 1.40
N VAL A 137 1.39 -0.48 2.12
CA VAL A 137 1.62 0.27 3.36
C VAL A 137 2.58 1.42 3.10
N VAL A 138 2.22 2.61 3.57
CA VAL A 138 3.15 3.74 3.76
C VAL A 138 3.62 3.71 5.22
N SER A 139 4.90 3.41 5.42
CA SER A 139 5.53 3.37 6.75
C SER A 139 5.87 4.77 7.24
N GLU A 140 5.18 5.20 8.28
CA GLU A 140 5.33 6.52 8.91
C GLU A 140 6.72 6.74 9.52
N SER A 141 7.35 5.68 10.05
CA SER A 141 8.63 5.77 10.75
C SER A 141 9.84 5.69 9.81
N GLU A 142 9.69 4.99 8.69
CA GLU A 142 10.82 4.65 7.81
C GLU A 142 10.74 5.33 6.44
N ASN A 143 9.64 6.01 6.10
CA ASN A 143 9.44 6.62 4.78
C ASN A 143 9.62 5.59 3.65
N VAL A 144 9.09 4.38 3.85
CA VAL A 144 9.15 3.25 2.91
C VAL A 144 7.73 2.86 2.53
N VAL A 145 7.51 2.61 1.24
CA VAL A 145 6.31 1.93 0.77
C VAL A 145 6.56 0.42 0.76
N ARG A 146 5.68 -0.35 1.37
CA ARG A 146 5.76 -1.80 1.45
C ARG A 146 4.55 -2.45 0.79
N VAL A 147 4.78 -3.53 0.07
CA VAL A 147 3.72 -4.29 -0.60
C VAL A 147 3.63 -5.68 0.01
N PHE A 148 2.43 -6.02 0.47
CA PHE A 148 2.07 -7.31 1.03
C PHE A 148 1.14 -8.05 0.08
N ASN A 149 1.46 -9.31 -0.16
CA ASN A 149 0.66 -10.24 -0.94
C ASN A 149 0.75 -11.60 -0.25
N ASP A 150 -0.39 -12.29 -0.09
CA ASP A 150 -0.47 -13.58 0.62
C ASP A 150 -0.01 -13.53 2.09
N GLY A 151 -0.08 -12.36 2.71
CA GLY A 151 0.50 -12.13 4.04
C GLY A 151 2.01 -12.07 4.09
N GLU A 152 2.68 -12.11 2.94
CA GLU A 152 4.12 -11.96 2.84
C GLU A 152 4.50 -10.57 2.33
N LEU A 153 5.62 -10.04 2.84
CA LEU A 153 6.24 -8.83 2.30
C LEU A 153 6.94 -9.19 0.98
N VAL A 154 6.43 -8.66 -0.12
CA VAL A 154 6.93 -8.95 -1.49
C VAL A 154 7.66 -7.78 -2.13
N GLY A 155 7.49 -6.57 -1.60
CA GLY A 155 8.16 -5.37 -2.12
C GLY A 155 8.43 -4.30 -1.05
N GLU A 156 9.61 -3.69 -1.13
CA GLU A 156 9.96 -2.46 -0.38
C GLU A 156 10.43 -1.40 -1.38
N ILE A 157 9.91 -0.18 -1.28
CA ILE A 157 10.17 0.92 -2.20
C ILE A 157 10.57 2.16 -1.38
N MET A 158 11.74 2.70 -1.70
CA MET A 158 12.38 3.81 -0.99
C MET A 158 12.65 4.95 -1.97
N SER A 159 12.38 6.19 -1.57
CA SER A 159 12.72 7.38 -2.34
C SER A 159 14.03 7.98 -1.83
N GLY A 160 14.95 8.37 -2.72
CA GLY A 160 16.19 9.08 -2.33
C GLY A 160 17.34 8.22 -1.83
N VAL A 161 17.24 6.88 -1.90
CA VAL A 161 18.29 5.97 -1.42
C VAL A 161 18.97 5.29 -2.61
N TRP A 162 20.30 5.32 -2.65
CA TRP A 162 21.10 4.79 -3.78
C TRP A 162 22.17 3.77 -3.37
N ASP A 163 22.67 3.85 -2.13
CA ASP A 163 23.65 2.89 -1.61
C ASP A 163 22.93 1.67 -1.00
N LEU A 164 22.74 0.67 -1.86
CA LEU A 164 22.03 -0.56 -1.52
C LEU A 164 22.83 -1.51 -0.62
N LYS A 165 24.15 -1.32 -0.47
CA LYS A 165 25.03 -2.29 0.22
C LYS A 165 24.74 -2.39 1.71
N LYS A 166 24.16 -1.34 2.31
CA LYS A 166 23.84 -1.27 3.73
C LYS A 166 22.37 -1.59 4.04
N ILE A 167 21.51 -1.63 3.04
CA ILE A 167 20.08 -1.91 3.22
C ILE A 167 19.90 -3.42 3.36
N LYS A 168 19.51 -3.85 4.56
CA LYS A 168 19.01 -5.20 4.80
C LYS A 168 17.50 -5.18 4.60
N PRO A 169 16.96 -5.85 3.56
CA PRO A 169 15.53 -5.90 3.36
C PRO A 169 14.86 -6.75 4.44
N HIS A 170 13.56 -6.50 4.65
CA HIS A 170 12.73 -7.32 5.53
C HIS A 170 12.06 -8.49 4.77
N ILE A 171 12.30 -8.59 3.46
CA ILE A 171 11.77 -9.65 2.60
C ILE A 171 12.46 -10.98 2.95
N LYS A 172 11.65 -12.03 3.17
CA LYS A 172 12.11 -13.41 3.38
C LYS A 172 12.37 -14.08 2.02
N GLY A 173 13.46 -14.84 1.91
CA GLY A 173 13.83 -15.57 0.68
C GLY A 173 14.68 -14.75 -0.29
N ASP A 174 14.69 -15.15 -1.56
CA ASP A 174 15.45 -14.47 -2.60
C ASP A 174 14.75 -13.18 -3.03
N TYR A 175 15.55 -12.17 -3.34
CA TYR A 175 15.09 -10.86 -3.77
C TYR A 175 16.04 -10.21 -4.77
N GLU A 176 15.52 -9.34 -5.60
CA GLU A 176 16.28 -8.43 -6.46
C GLU A 176 16.23 -7.01 -5.91
N LYS A 177 17.33 -6.26 -6.09
CA LYS A 177 17.38 -4.83 -5.81
C LYS A 177 17.47 -4.07 -7.13
N ILE A 178 16.56 -3.13 -7.33
CA ILE A 178 16.43 -2.34 -8.55
C ILE A 178 16.58 -0.86 -8.19
N VAL A 179 17.39 -0.14 -8.96
CA VAL A 179 17.57 1.30 -8.81
C VAL A 179 17.04 1.99 -10.06
N ASN A 180 16.05 2.85 -9.91
CA ASN A 180 15.57 3.73 -10.97
C ASN A 180 16.04 5.16 -10.69
N LYS A 181 17.02 5.61 -11.49
CA LYS A 181 17.63 6.93 -11.32
C LYS A 181 16.71 8.08 -11.72
N ASP A 182 15.94 7.89 -12.78
CA ASP A 182 15.06 8.92 -13.32
C ASP A 182 13.91 9.23 -12.35
N LEU A 183 13.40 8.18 -11.69
CA LEU A 183 12.33 8.33 -10.70
C LEU A 183 12.84 8.61 -9.28
N ASN A 184 14.14 8.58 -9.02
CA ASN A 184 14.71 8.67 -7.67
C ASN A 184 14.15 7.61 -6.71
N LEU A 185 14.03 6.37 -7.20
CA LEU A 185 13.46 5.24 -6.46
C LEU A 185 14.44 4.06 -6.41
N THR A 186 14.48 3.44 -5.26
CA THR A 186 15.06 2.11 -5.03
C THR A 186 13.95 1.15 -4.67
N MET A 187 13.99 -0.04 -5.27
CA MET A 187 13.04 -1.11 -5.01
C MET A 187 13.77 -2.38 -4.61
N ILE A 188 13.21 -3.12 -3.68
CA ILE A 188 13.63 -4.47 -3.32
C ILE A 188 12.41 -5.35 -3.50
N VAL A 189 12.49 -6.34 -4.37
CA VAL A 189 11.35 -7.15 -4.81
C VAL A 189 11.69 -8.63 -4.67
N LYS A 190 10.76 -9.42 -4.12
CA LYS A 190 10.93 -10.87 -3.96
C LYS A 190 11.02 -11.56 -5.33
N THR A 191 11.93 -12.52 -5.50
CA THR A 191 12.21 -13.20 -6.79
C THR A 191 11.75 -14.66 -6.86
N ASN A 192 10.91 -15.09 -5.91
CA ASN A 192 10.38 -16.46 -5.87
C ASN A 192 9.12 -16.61 -6.71
#